data_AF-A0A0C2SYL4-F1
#
_entry.id   AF-A0A0C2SYL4-F1
#
_cell.length_a   1.000
_cell.length_b   1.000
_cell.length_c   1.000
_cell.angle_alpha   90.00
_cell.angle_beta   90.00
_cell.angle_gamma   90.00
#
_symmetry.space_group_name_H-M   'P 1'
#
loop_
_entity.id
_entity.type
_entity.pdbx_description
1 polymer ?
#
loop_
_entity_poly.entity_id
_entity_poly.type
_entity_poly.pdbx_seq_one_letter_code
_entity_poly.pdbx_strand_id
1 'polypeptide(L)'
;MPVLHLMDEFNFDLEEPVKASLMEKGSNVGFSNIKYLDIAPFVGLDPLWNLSDAPLFLLRRSRIPTALFRDIVMDMDVLLTQYGNFENHTTEEARSRFLAPIFNRLVAPFGSSIRNTPESLMNGRITTRGKIVYHFKTFGILTVVFVEAKLKIGSTEDRLNAIAQVIAECAACDWNNLRFDVSIPIYSILCDGSSFQFFTFDGSTKPYKFSMGIVPGSRFRVSAGLSLVDFTSEPTARSFIHSLRPICETVFNLLLVGYIASLKMFRDRSASRRKSLDGWGKALKFAEEALEKSLDAEALRRDDLTVDADAATETAFKTLKLSTDVVPIAEDYINPPLMNGWSDDEVAKV
;
A
#
# COMPACT_ATOMS: atom_id res chain seq x y z
N MET A 1 9.62 -12.76 -23.18
CA MET A 1 9.83 -12.49 -24.61
C MET A 1 8.70 -11.75 -25.37
N PRO A 2 7.56 -11.30 -24.78
CA PRO A 2 6.61 -10.41 -25.50
C PRO A 2 6.85 -8.89 -25.29
N VAL A 3 7.49 -8.49 -24.19
CA VAL A 3 7.64 -7.07 -23.79
C VAL A 3 8.55 -6.30 -24.75
N LEU A 4 9.66 -6.91 -25.17
CA LEU A 4 10.67 -6.29 -26.03
C LEU A 4 10.16 -6.03 -27.46
N HIS A 5 9.36 -6.94 -27.99
CA HIS A 5 8.80 -6.83 -29.34
C HIS A 5 7.75 -5.71 -29.45
N LEU A 6 7.11 -5.35 -28.33
CA LEU A 6 6.13 -4.26 -28.23
C LEU A 6 6.79 -2.90 -27.97
N MET A 7 7.98 -2.85 -27.35
CA MET A 7 8.70 -1.60 -27.10
C MET A 7 9.28 -0.99 -28.38
N ASP A 8 9.67 -1.84 -29.34
CA ASP A 8 10.06 -1.42 -30.69
C ASP A 8 8.85 -1.02 -31.56
N GLU A 9 7.70 -1.67 -31.37
CA GLU A 9 6.47 -1.41 -32.15
C GLU A 9 5.81 -0.05 -31.81
N PHE A 10 6.03 0.47 -30.59
CA PHE A 10 5.41 1.71 -30.10
C PHE A 10 6.39 2.86 -29.81
N ASN A 11 7.65 2.77 -30.25
CA ASN A 11 8.66 3.84 -30.19
C ASN A 11 8.85 4.43 -28.77
N PHE A 12 8.90 3.55 -27.75
CA PHE A 12 9.18 3.96 -26.37
C PHE A 12 10.67 4.32 -26.23
N ASP A 13 11.00 5.60 -26.12
CA ASP A 13 12.32 6.07 -25.67
C ASP A 13 12.39 6.01 -24.14
N LEU A 14 12.51 4.80 -23.60
CA LEU A 14 13.18 4.61 -22.32
C LEU A 14 14.66 4.58 -22.63
N GLU A 15 15.48 5.40 -21.95
CA GLU A 15 16.93 5.38 -22.16
C GLU A 15 17.45 3.93 -22.08
N GLU A 16 18.39 3.61 -22.98
CA GLU A 16 19.11 2.32 -23.11
C GLU A 16 19.38 1.60 -21.78
N PRO A 17 19.75 2.26 -20.66
CA PRO A 17 19.99 1.58 -19.39
C PRO A 17 18.74 0.94 -18.77
N VAL A 18 17.55 1.56 -18.87
CA VAL A 18 16.29 1.05 -18.30
C VAL A 18 15.77 -0.10 -19.14
N LYS A 19 15.85 0.03 -20.47
CA LYS A 19 15.60 -1.06 -21.42
C LYS A 19 16.54 -2.24 -21.13
N ALA A 20 17.86 -2.02 -21.09
CA ALA A 20 18.86 -3.07 -20.84
C ALA A 20 18.65 -3.78 -19.49
N SER A 21 18.30 -3.04 -18.43
CA SER A 21 17.97 -3.64 -17.13
C SER A 21 16.74 -4.55 -17.18
N LEU A 22 15.69 -4.14 -17.91
CA LEU A 22 14.47 -4.93 -18.15
C LEU A 22 14.71 -6.12 -19.11
N MET A 23 15.62 -5.97 -20.08
CA MET A 23 15.96 -6.99 -21.09
C MET A 23 16.77 -8.16 -20.48
N GLU A 24 17.72 -7.88 -19.59
CA GLU A 24 18.72 -8.88 -19.17
C GLU A 24 18.24 -9.80 -18.02
N LYS A 25 17.23 -9.39 -17.23
CA LYS A 25 16.92 -10.04 -15.92
C LYS A 25 15.48 -10.50 -15.67
N GLY A 26 14.54 -10.33 -16.62
CA GLY A 26 13.13 -10.62 -16.36
C GLY A 26 12.56 -9.76 -15.21
N SER A 27 11.49 -10.20 -14.55
CA SER A 27 10.77 -9.46 -13.49
C SER A 27 11.60 -9.09 -12.23
N ASN A 28 12.91 -9.32 -12.23
CA ASN A 28 13.86 -9.08 -11.12
C ASN A 28 14.80 -7.91 -11.42
N VAL A 29 14.24 -6.76 -11.83
CA VAL A 29 15.03 -5.53 -12.00
C VAL A 29 15.01 -4.74 -10.70
N GLY A 30 16.18 -4.54 -10.10
CA GLY A 30 16.32 -3.59 -8.99
C GLY A 30 16.24 -2.16 -9.53
N PHE A 31 15.13 -1.45 -9.25
CA PHE A 31 14.92 -0.06 -9.69
C PHE A 31 15.67 0.99 -8.84
N SER A 32 16.63 0.57 -8.02
CA SER A 32 17.29 1.43 -7.03
C SER A 32 18.20 2.52 -7.59
N ASN A 33 18.49 2.47 -8.90
CA ASN A 33 19.40 3.40 -9.56
C ASN A 33 18.68 4.36 -10.52
N ILE A 34 17.35 4.28 -10.64
CA ILE A 34 16.57 5.17 -11.51
C ILE A 34 16.61 6.59 -10.93
N LYS A 35 16.91 7.57 -11.78
CA LYS A 35 16.86 8.99 -11.42
C LYS A 35 15.50 9.58 -11.77
N TYR A 36 15.08 10.56 -10.98
CA TYR A 36 13.80 11.25 -11.22
C TYR A 36 13.78 11.96 -12.58
N LEU A 37 14.91 12.53 -12.98
CA LEU A 37 15.09 13.20 -14.27
C LEU A 37 14.67 12.31 -15.45
N ASP A 38 14.99 11.02 -15.36
CA ASP A 38 14.80 10.06 -16.45
C ASP A 38 13.34 9.55 -16.52
N ILE A 39 12.67 9.42 -15.36
CA ILE A 39 11.34 8.78 -15.28
C ILE A 39 10.18 9.77 -15.14
N ALA A 40 10.42 11.02 -14.75
CA ALA A 40 9.35 12.02 -14.65
C ALA A 40 8.56 12.20 -15.97
N PRO A 41 9.20 12.31 -17.15
CA PRO A 41 8.47 12.44 -18.42
C PRO A 41 7.53 11.27 -18.73
N PHE A 42 7.86 10.05 -18.26
CA PHE A 42 7.05 8.85 -18.45
C PHE A 42 5.65 8.97 -17.83
N VAL A 43 5.53 9.76 -16.77
CA VAL A 43 4.25 10.06 -16.08
C VAL A 43 3.75 11.49 -16.33
N GLY A 44 4.24 12.12 -17.41
CA GLY A 44 3.81 13.45 -17.81
C GLY A 44 4.25 14.56 -16.84
N LEU A 45 5.30 14.33 -16.05
CA LEU A 45 5.88 15.31 -15.16
C LEU A 45 7.12 15.97 -15.79
N ASP A 46 7.32 17.25 -15.51
CA ASP A 46 8.53 17.98 -15.84
C ASP A 46 9.60 17.71 -14.77
N PRO A 47 10.74 17.09 -15.14
CA PRO A 47 11.77 16.77 -14.18
C PRO A 47 12.38 18.01 -13.50
N LEU A 48 12.33 19.19 -14.14
CA LEU A 48 12.83 20.44 -13.57
C LEU A 48 11.94 21.00 -12.45
N TRP A 49 10.68 20.55 -12.38
CA TRP A 49 9.70 21.03 -11.40
C TRP A 49 9.75 20.24 -10.10
N ASN A 50 10.59 19.21 -10.02
CA ASN A 50 10.82 18.43 -8.79
C ASN A 50 9.49 18.01 -8.12
N LEU A 51 8.55 17.49 -8.92
CA LEU A 51 7.23 16.99 -8.52
C LEU A 51 6.21 18.07 -8.11
N SER A 52 6.56 19.36 -8.22
CA SER A 52 5.66 20.47 -7.91
C SER A 52 4.45 20.55 -8.86
N ASP A 53 4.62 20.00 -10.06
CA ASP A 53 3.64 19.87 -11.15
C ASP A 53 2.74 18.63 -11.02
N ALA A 54 3.04 17.71 -10.11
CA ALA A 54 2.22 16.51 -9.92
C ALA A 54 0.78 16.84 -9.51
N PRO A 55 -0.24 16.22 -10.14
CA PRO A 55 -1.60 16.27 -9.65
C PRO A 55 -1.69 15.82 -8.19
N LEU A 56 -2.62 16.42 -7.44
CA LEU A 56 -2.83 16.10 -6.03
C LEU A 56 -4.11 15.30 -5.84
N PHE A 57 -4.11 14.39 -4.87
CA PHE A 57 -5.32 13.78 -4.33
C PHE A 57 -5.37 13.92 -2.81
N LEU A 58 -6.59 14.05 -2.26
CA LEU A 58 -6.76 14.21 -0.82
C LEU A 58 -6.60 12.88 -0.10
N LEU A 59 -5.70 12.84 0.88
CA LEU A 59 -5.59 11.75 1.82
C LEU A 59 -6.81 11.74 2.73
N ARG A 60 -7.50 10.59 2.74
CA ARG A 60 -8.62 10.34 3.62
C ARG A 60 -8.21 9.36 4.70
N ARG A 61 -8.75 9.57 5.90
CA ARG A 61 -8.59 8.66 7.02
C ARG A 61 -9.87 7.85 7.14
N SER A 62 -9.78 6.56 6.85
CA SER A 62 -10.84 5.61 7.16
C SER A 62 -10.58 5.10 8.56
N ARG A 63 -11.46 5.45 9.50
CA ARG A 63 -11.30 5.07 10.91
C ARG A 63 -11.15 3.57 11.05
N ILE A 64 -10.26 3.17 11.96
CA ILE A 64 -10.10 1.77 12.38
C ILE A 64 -10.49 1.63 13.85
N PRO A 65 -11.03 0.47 14.27
CA PRO A 65 -11.41 0.20 15.65
C PRO A 65 -10.24 0.50 16.59
N THR A 66 -10.55 1.09 17.74
CA THR A 66 -9.54 1.38 18.76
C THR A 66 -8.87 0.10 19.26
N ALA A 67 -9.58 -1.03 19.30
CA ALA A 67 -9.02 -2.34 19.60
C ALA A 67 -7.97 -2.77 18.56
N LEU A 68 -8.29 -2.67 17.25
CA LEU A 68 -7.34 -3.00 16.18
C LEU A 68 -6.10 -2.09 16.22
N PHE A 69 -6.28 -0.80 16.47
CA PHE A 69 -5.15 0.12 16.61
C PHE A 69 -4.28 -0.21 17.82
N ARG A 70 -4.90 -0.60 18.94
CA ARG A 70 -4.18 -1.07 20.14
C ARG A 70 -3.34 -2.30 19.82
N ASP A 71 -3.88 -3.27 19.09
CA ASP A 71 -3.14 -4.47 18.69
C ASP A 71 -1.91 -4.14 17.84
N ILE A 72 -2.01 -3.17 16.92
CA ILE A 72 -0.86 -2.66 16.16
C ILE A 72 0.22 -2.11 17.10
N VAL A 73 -0.18 -1.27 18.06
CA VAL A 73 0.75 -0.66 19.01
C VAL A 73 1.40 -1.74 19.90
N MET A 74 0.64 -2.73 20.35
CA MET A 74 1.17 -3.84 21.16
C MET A 74 2.18 -4.69 20.38
N ASP A 75 1.90 -5.01 19.12
CA ASP A 75 2.86 -5.73 18.27
C ASP A 75 4.15 -4.92 18.07
N MET A 76 4.04 -3.60 17.85
CA MET A 76 5.21 -2.72 17.74
C MET A 76 5.99 -2.62 19.05
N ASP A 77 5.31 -2.61 20.21
CA ASP A 77 5.93 -2.61 21.54
C ASP A 77 6.74 -3.88 21.80
N VAL A 78 6.23 -5.04 21.34
CA VAL A 78 7.00 -6.30 21.36
C VAL A 78 8.27 -6.17 20.52
N LEU A 79 8.17 -5.62 19.30
CA LEU A 79 9.34 -5.42 18.44
C LEU A 79 10.36 -4.44 19.04
N LEU A 80 9.88 -3.36 19.66
CA LEU A 80 10.72 -2.40 20.38
C LEU A 80 11.48 -3.07 21.54
N THR A 81 10.78 -3.89 22.33
CA THR A 81 11.37 -4.61 23.47
C THR A 81 12.41 -5.64 23.01
N GLN A 82 12.15 -6.34 21.91
CA GLN A 82 13.01 -7.44 21.44
C GLN A 82 14.20 -6.96 20.60
N TYR A 83 13.99 -5.97 19.73
CA TYR A 83 14.97 -5.56 18.72
C TYR A 83 15.49 -4.13 18.93
N GLY A 84 15.00 -3.46 19.96
CA GLY A 84 15.38 -2.09 20.29
C GLY A 84 14.73 -1.05 19.38
N ASN A 85 15.08 0.21 19.66
CA ASN A 85 14.52 1.40 19.04
C ASN A 85 14.69 1.41 17.52
N PHE A 86 13.79 2.11 16.84
CA PHE A 86 13.78 2.25 15.38
C PHE A 86 15.15 2.71 14.80
N GLU A 87 15.86 3.59 15.50
CA GLU A 87 17.18 4.09 15.10
C GLU A 87 18.28 3.00 15.08
N ASN A 88 18.12 1.94 15.89
CA ASN A 88 19.07 0.83 15.96
C ASN A 88 18.96 -0.10 14.74
N HIS A 89 17.90 0.04 13.92
CA HIS A 89 17.71 -0.74 12.71
C HIS A 89 18.50 -0.11 11.56
N THR A 90 19.74 -0.58 11.39
CA THR A 90 20.71 -0.05 10.41
C THR A 90 20.54 -0.60 8.99
N THR A 91 19.58 -1.48 8.76
CA THR A 91 19.23 -2.00 7.43
C THR A 91 17.78 -1.68 7.06
N GLU A 92 17.53 -1.45 5.77
CA GLU A 92 16.18 -1.20 5.24
C GLU A 92 15.25 -2.40 5.56
N GLU A 93 15.78 -3.62 5.46
CA GLU A 93 15.10 -4.87 5.84
C GLU A 93 14.58 -4.85 7.29
N ALA A 94 15.42 -4.45 8.24
CA ALA A 94 15.08 -4.42 9.65
C ALA A 94 14.01 -3.35 9.93
N ARG A 95 14.13 -2.17 9.31
CA ARG A 95 13.11 -1.11 9.39
C ARG A 95 11.78 -1.53 8.79
N SER A 96 11.81 -2.22 7.65
CA SER A 96 10.60 -2.76 7.02
C SER A 96 9.90 -3.76 7.95
N ARG A 97 10.65 -4.67 8.59
CA ARG A 97 10.09 -5.61 9.57
C ARG A 97 9.50 -4.90 10.78
N PHE A 98 10.12 -3.82 11.24
CA PHE A 98 9.59 -3.00 12.33
C PHE A 98 8.22 -2.39 12.00
N LEU A 99 7.98 -2.01 10.73
CA LEU A 99 6.70 -1.47 10.27
C LEU A 99 5.68 -2.55 9.90
N ALA A 100 6.08 -3.82 9.81
CA ALA A 100 5.21 -4.94 9.43
C ALA A 100 3.91 -5.06 10.27
N PRO A 101 3.89 -4.78 11.60
CA PRO A 101 2.66 -4.81 12.38
C PRO A 101 1.53 -3.96 11.82
N ILE A 102 1.84 -2.77 11.27
CA ILE A 102 0.86 -1.87 10.65
C ILE A 102 0.16 -2.62 9.51
N PHE A 103 0.92 -3.19 8.59
CA PHE A 103 0.35 -3.85 7.42
C PHE A 103 -0.35 -5.16 7.76
N ASN A 104 0.25 -5.98 8.63
CA ASN A 104 -0.28 -7.30 8.98
C ASN A 104 -1.67 -7.18 9.62
N ARG A 105 -1.83 -6.26 10.59
CA ARG A 105 -3.11 -6.04 11.27
C ARG A 105 -4.13 -5.35 10.38
N LEU A 106 -3.72 -4.40 9.52
CA LEU A 106 -4.65 -3.69 8.66
C LEU A 106 -5.16 -4.50 7.46
N VAL A 107 -4.40 -5.51 7.02
CA VAL A 107 -4.84 -6.44 5.96
C VAL A 107 -5.76 -7.53 6.50
N ALA A 108 -5.60 -7.95 7.75
CA ALA A 108 -6.38 -9.04 8.34
C ALA A 108 -7.92 -8.92 8.19
N PRO A 109 -8.54 -7.73 8.32
CA PRO A 109 -9.98 -7.55 8.11
C PRO A 109 -10.47 -7.93 6.71
N PHE A 110 -9.60 -7.93 5.69
CA PHE A 110 -9.93 -8.31 4.32
C PHE A 110 -9.91 -9.84 4.09
N GLY A 111 -9.51 -10.62 5.11
CA GLY A 111 -9.40 -12.06 5.02
C GLY A 111 -8.44 -12.49 3.91
N SER A 112 -8.85 -13.47 3.10
CA SER A 112 -8.08 -13.93 1.94
C SER A 112 -8.19 -13.02 0.71
N SER A 113 -9.03 -11.98 0.76
CA SER A 113 -9.28 -11.11 -0.40
C SER A 113 -8.07 -10.27 -0.77
N ILE A 114 -7.34 -9.77 0.24
CA ILE A 114 -6.06 -9.08 0.07
C ILE A 114 -4.96 -9.97 0.63
N ARG A 115 -3.94 -10.25 -0.18
CA ARG A 115 -2.74 -10.96 0.26
C ARG A 115 -1.55 -10.03 0.19
N ASN A 116 -0.79 -9.97 1.28
CA ASN A 116 0.54 -9.38 1.27
C ASN A 116 1.53 -10.43 0.76
N THR A 117 2.20 -10.14 -0.35
CA THR A 117 3.38 -10.90 -0.79
C THR A 117 4.62 -10.04 -0.54
N PRO A 118 5.28 -10.17 0.62
CA PRO A 118 6.57 -9.53 0.83
C PRO A 118 7.57 -10.16 -0.13
N GLU A 119 8.05 -9.38 -1.09
CA GLU A 119 9.11 -9.83 -1.99
C GLU A 119 10.44 -9.35 -1.42
N SER A 120 11.26 -10.30 -0.95
CA SER A 120 12.67 -10.03 -0.72
C SER A 120 13.36 -10.00 -2.07
N LEU A 121 13.85 -8.84 -2.51
CA LEU A 121 14.74 -8.76 -3.67
C LEU A 121 16.04 -9.50 -3.30
N MET A 122 16.19 -10.77 -3.71
CA MET A 122 17.35 -11.61 -3.38
C MET A 122 18.22 -11.96 -4.60
N ASN A 123 19.53 -11.77 -4.40
CA ASN A 123 20.72 -12.31 -5.09
C ASN A 123 21.02 -11.89 -6.54
N GLY A 124 21.55 -10.67 -6.69
CA GLY A 124 22.56 -10.35 -7.70
C GLY A 124 23.93 -10.13 -7.05
N ARG A 125 25.03 -10.60 -7.66
CA ARG A 125 26.43 -10.45 -7.17
C ARG A 125 26.87 -9.00 -6.88
N ILE A 126 26.08 -8.00 -7.26
CA ILE A 126 26.42 -6.57 -7.25
C ILE A 126 25.29 -5.70 -6.65
N THR A 127 24.06 -6.22 -6.47
CA THR A 127 22.93 -5.44 -5.93
C THR A 127 22.77 -5.67 -4.43
N THR A 128 22.67 -4.58 -3.67
CA THR A 128 22.56 -4.52 -2.20
C THR A 128 21.57 -5.54 -1.63
N ARG A 129 22.05 -6.38 -0.72
CA ARG A 129 21.23 -7.22 0.17
C ARG A 129 20.25 -6.33 0.97
N GLY A 130 19.05 -6.85 1.25
CA GLY A 130 18.20 -6.35 2.36
C GLY A 130 17.03 -5.43 2.02
N LYS A 131 16.38 -5.60 0.85
CA LYS A 131 15.19 -4.83 0.47
C LYS A 131 13.92 -5.67 0.57
N ILE A 132 12.90 -5.12 1.23
CA ILE A 132 11.55 -5.70 1.29
C ILE A 132 10.58 -4.69 0.69
N VAL A 133 9.87 -5.13 -0.35
CA VAL A 133 8.73 -4.40 -0.92
C VAL A 133 7.48 -5.21 -0.60
N TYR A 134 6.45 -4.55 -0.04
CA TYR A 134 5.17 -5.23 0.21
C TYR A 134 4.23 -4.98 -0.96
N HIS A 135 3.86 -6.08 -1.62
CA HIS A 135 2.85 -6.08 -2.66
C HIS A 135 1.53 -6.59 -2.10
N PHE A 136 0.52 -5.73 -2.05
CA PHE A 136 -0.83 -6.11 -1.64
C PHE A 136 -1.67 -6.43 -2.89
N LYS A 137 -1.95 -7.72 -3.04
CA LYS A 137 -2.69 -8.27 -4.18
C LYS A 137 -4.12 -8.54 -3.76
N THR A 138 -5.08 -7.93 -4.46
CA THR A 138 -6.50 -8.21 -4.32
C THR A 138 -6.91 -9.17 -5.43
N PHE A 139 -7.34 -10.39 -5.08
CA PHE A 139 -7.69 -11.44 -6.06
C PHE A 139 -6.59 -11.71 -7.11
N GLY A 140 -5.32 -11.65 -6.69
CA GLY A 140 -4.15 -11.85 -7.56
C GLY A 140 -3.71 -10.60 -8.34
N ILE A 141 -4.47 -9.51 -8.31
CA ILE A 141 -4.15 -8.24 -8.97
C ILE A 141 -3.47 -7.28 -7.98
N LEU A 142 -2.38 -6.64 -8.39
CA LEU A 142 -1.67 -5.65 -7.56
C LEU A 142 -2.52 -4.38 -7.40
N THR A 143 -2.74 -3.96 -6.16
CA THR A 143 -3.59 -2.80 -5.85
C THR A 143 -2.87 -1.75 -5.03
N VAL A 144 -2.12 -2.19 -4.03
CA VAL A 144 -1.31 -1.31 -3.17
C VAL A 144 0.11 -1.84 -3.14
N VAL A 145 1.07 -0.93 -3.27
CA VAL A 145 2.51 -1.22 -3.25
C VAL A 145 3.14 -0.37 -2.16
N PHE A 146 3.73 -1.00 -1.15
CA PHE A 146 4.54 -0.28 -0.19
C PHE A 146 6.00 -0.38 -0.60
N VAL A 147 6.56 0.76 -0.98
CA VAL A 147 7.96 0.91 -1.36
C VAL A 147 8.76 1.25 -0.10
N GLU A 148 9.59 0.30 0.28
CA GLU A 148 10.70 0.29 1.25
C GLU A 148 10.89 1.51 2.17
N ALA A 149 11.09 1.22 3.47
CA ALA A 149 11.63 2.15 4.45
C ALA A 149 13.11 2.49 4.18
N LYS A 150 13.37 3.59 3.47
CA LYS A 150 14.74 4.09 3.25
C LYS A 150 15.39 4.43 4.60
N LEU A 151 16.68 4.12 4.78
CA LEU A 151 17.41 4.43 6.02
C LEU A 151 17.37 5.92 6.38
N LYS A 152 17.51 6.77 5.37
CA LYS A 152 17.31 8.21 5.47
C LYS A 152 17.13 8.79 4.07
N ILE A 153 16.11 9.61 3.88
CA ILE A 153 15.96 10.44 2.69
C ILE A 153 16.57 11.80 3.04
N GLY A 154 17.89 11.93 2.85
CA GLY A 154 18.67 13.04 3.39
C GLY A 154 18.61 14.31 2.54
N SER A 155 18.78 14.19 1.23
CA SER A 155 18.74 15.32 0.29
C SER A 155 17.46 15.35 -0.55
N THR A 156 17.19 16.50 -1.19
CA THR A 156 16.11 16.61 -2.18
C THR A 156 16.32 15.64 -3.35
N GLU A 157 17.56 15.43 -3.79
CA GLU A 157 17.88 14.47 -4.84
C GLU A 157 17.56 13.04 -4.41
N ASP A 158 17.95 12.64 -3.20
CA ASP A 158 17.63 11.31 -2.65
C ASP A 158 16.12 11.08 -2.61
N ARG A 159 15.36 12.11 -2.20
CA ARG A 159 13.90 12.07 -2.17
C ARG A 159 13.31 11.86 -3.55
N LEU A 160 13.79 12.62 -4.53
CA LEU A 160 13.33 12.51 -5.91
C LEU A 160 13.70 11.14 -6.50
N ASN A 161 14.89 10.62 -6.24
CA ASN A 161 15.30 9.28 -6.68
C ASN A 161 14.45 8.17 -6.02
N ALA A 162 14.08 8.34 -4.75
CA ALA A 162 13.15 7.42 -4.09
C ALA A 162 11.75 7.47 -4.74
N ILE A 163 11.26 8.66 -5.11
CA ILE A 163 10.01 8.80 -5.87
C ILE A 163 10.13 8.19 -7.27
N ALA A 164 11.29 8.35 -7.93
CA ALA A 164 11.57 7.73 -9.22
C ALA A 164 11.43 6.21 -9.13
N GLN A 165 11.96 5.60 -8.05
CA GLN A 165 11.74 4.19 -7.75
C GLN A 165 10.24 3.88 -7.57
N VAL A 166 9.48 4.70 -6.83
CA VAL A 166 8.03 4.50 -6.68
C VAL A 166 7.30 4.48 -8.03
N ILE A 167 7.63 5.41 -8.95
CA ILE A 167 7.04 5.45 -10.29
C ILE A 167 7.35 4.15 -11.06
N ALA A 168 8.61 3.70 -11.03
CA ALA A 168 9.03 2.48 -11.71
C ALA A 168 8.32 1.23 -11.16
N GLU A 169 8.22 1.09 -9.84
CA GLU A 169 7.53 -0.02 -9.18
C GLU A 169 6.03 -0.02 -9.52
N CYS A 170 5.38 1.15 -9.49
CA CYS A 170 3.98 1.29 -9.90
C CYS A 170 3.76 0.89 -11.37
N ALA A 171 4.64 1.33 -12.28
CA ALA A 171 4.56 0.98 -13.69
C ALA A 171 4.76 -0.53 -13.93
N ALA A 172 5.70 -1.15 -13.20
CA ALA A 172 5.90 -2.60 -13.25
C ALA A 172 4.68 -3.38 -12.73
N CYS A 173 4.04 -2.88 -11.68
CA CYS A 173 2.81 -3.45 -11.13
C CYS A 173 1.63 -3.35 -12.10
N ASP A 174 1.43 -2.17 -12.70
CA ASP A 174 0.40 -1.97 -13.73
C ASP A 174 0.65 -2.88 -14.94
N TRP A 175 1.88 -2.98 -15.43
CA TRP A 175 2.25 -3.92 -16.49
C TRP A 175 1.94 -5.37 -16.13
N ASN A 176 2.21 -5.78 -14.88
CA ASN A 176 1.86 -7.12 -14.43
C ASN A 176 0.35 -7.34 -14.39
N ASN A 177 -0.44 -6.33 -14.00
CA ASN A 177 -1.90 -6.37 -14.04
C ASN A 177 -2.43 -6.46 -15.47
N LEU A 178 -1.82 -5.77 -16.44
CA LEU A 178 -2.21 -5.84 -17.86
C LEU A 178 -2.11 -7.27 -18.43
N ARG A 179 -1.21 -8.12 -17.90
CA ARG A 179 -1.15 -9.55 -18.28
C ARG A 179 -2.44 -10.31 -17.93
N PHE A 180 -3.21 -9.82 -16.98
CA PHE A 180 -4.51 -10.35 -16.61
C PHE A 180 -5.68 -9.65 -17.32
N ASP A 181 -5.38 -8.75 -18.26
CA ASP A 181 -6.33 -7.87 -18.95
C ASP A 181 -7.06 -6.95 -17.97
N VAL A 182 -6.28 -6.33 -17.08
CA VAL A 182 -6.77 -5.47 -15.99
C VAL A 182 -5.96 -4.19 -15.95
N SER A 183 -6.66 -3.06 -15.86
CA SER A 183 -6.07 -1.77 -15.51
C SER A 183 -6.87 -1.16 -14.37
N ILE A 184 -6.19 -0.94 -13.24
CA ILE A 184 -6.73 -0.27 -12.06
C ILE A 184 -5.64 0.63 -11.48
N PRO A 185 -6.00 1.73 -10.79
CA PRO A 185 -5.00 2.56 -10.14
C PRO A 185 -4.16 1.77 -9.15
N ILE A 186 -2.84 1.96 -9.19
CA ILE A 186 -1.90 1.45 -8.21
C ILE A 186 -1.69 2.53 -7.15
N TYR A 187 -2.01 2.22 -5.90
CA TYR A 187 -1.70 3.08 -4.77
C TYR A 187 -0.31 2.73 -4.25
N SER A 188 0.52 3.73 -3.94
CA SER A 188 1.83 3.47 -3.39
C SER A 188 2.19 4.33 -2.19
N ILE A 189 3.06 3.79 -1.36
CA ILE A 189 3.50 4.40 -0.11
C ILE A 189 5.02 4.37 -0.11
N LEU A 190 5.64 5.54 0.02
CA LEU A 190 7.08 5.68 0.28
C LEU A 190 7.28 6.03 1.74
N CYS A 191 8.19 5.32 2.40
CA CYS A 191 8.48 5.54 3.81
C CYS A 191 9.99 5.63 4.06
N ASP A 192 10.40 6.34 5.10
CA ASP A 192 11.78 6.27 5.64
C ASP A 192 11.81 5.83 7.12
N GLY A 193 10.64 5.42 7.63
CA GLY A 193 10.40 5.08 9.02
C GLY A 193 9.91 6.22 9.91
N SER A 194 10.09 7.46 9.47
CA SER A 194 9.64 8.67 10.16
C SER A 194 8.67 9.50 9.32
N SER A 195 8.64 9.29 8.02
CA SER A 195 7.73 9.94 7.07
C SER A 195 7.04 8.92 6.18
N PHE A 196 5.80 9.21 5.80
CA PHE A 196 4.94 8.40 4.93
C PHE A 196 4.38 9.29 3.84
N GLN A 197 4.82 9.08 2.60
CA GLN A 197 4.33 9.78 1.41
C GLN A 197 3.49 8.81 0.59
N PHE A 198 2.41 9.32 0.00
CA PHE A 198 1.39 8.50 -0.65
C PHE A 198 1.23 8.96 -2.08
N PHE A 199 1.08 8.00 -3.00
CA PHE A 199 0.97 8.28 -4.42
C PHE A 199 -0.10 7.40 -5.06
N THR A 200 -0.58 7.82 -6.22
CA THR A 200 -1.40 7.00 -7.12
C THR A 200 -0.82 7.03 -8.52
N PHE A 201 -0.76 5.86 -9.15
CA PHE A 201 -0.39 5.70 -10.54
C PHE A 201 -1.59 5.16 -11.31
N ASP A 202 -1.96 5.82 -12.40
CA ASP A 202 -3.04 5.41 -13.30
C ASP A 202 -2.47 5.06 -14.68
N GLY A 203 -2.31 3.75 -14.91
CA GLY A 203 -1.84 3.15 -16.16
C GLY A 203 -2.84 3.21 -17.32
N SER A 204 -4.07 3.66 -17.07
CA SER A 204 -5.10 3.74 -18.13
C SER A 204 -4.97 5.00 -19.01
N THR A 205 -4.08 5.92 -18.65
CA THR A 205 -3.88 7.22 -19.32
C THR A 205 -2.58 7.27 -20.13
N LYS A 206 -2.50 8.18 -21.11
CA LYS A 206 -1.26 8.47 -21.86
C LYS A 206 -1.08 10.00 -22.00
N PRO A 207 0.01 10.61 -21.48
CA PRO A 207 1.00 10.00 -20.58
C PRO A 207 0.35 9.43 -19.32
N TYR A 208 1.00 8.46 -18.68
CA TYR A 208 0.48 7.87 -17.44
C TYR A 208 0.35 8.94 -16.37
N LYS A 209 -0.67 8.85 -15.53
CA LYS A 209 -0.91 9.86 -14.50
C LYS A 209 -0.33 9.41 -13.16
N PHE A 210 0.65 10.15 -12.66
CA PHE A 210 1.19 10.00 -11.31
C PHE A 210 0.75 11.16 -10.43
N SER A 211 0.09 10.87 -9.31
CA SER A 211 -0.45 11.90 -8.40
C SER A 211 0.08 11.71 -6.99
N MET A 212 0.19 12.82 -6.25
CA MET A 212 0.70 12.87 -4.88
C MET A 212 -0.44 13.09 -3.88
N GLY A 213 -0.40 12.37 -2.77
CA GLY A 213 -1.33 12.50 -1.66
C GLY A 213 -1.03 13.72 -0.80
N ILE A 214 -2.06 14.50 -0.48
CA ILE A 214 -1.96 15.64 0.43
C ILE A 214 -2.96 15.52 1.59
N VAL A 215 -2.51 15.87 2.79
CA VAL A 215 -3.37 15.94 3.98
C VAL A 215 -4.37 17.10 3.82
N PRO A 216 -5.67 16.90 4.09
CA PRO A 216 -6.67 17.97 4.02
C PRO A 216 -6.26 19.19 4.86
N GLY A 217 -6.36 20.38 4.27
CA GLY A 217 -5.99 21.64 4.93
C GLY A 217 -4.51 21.99 4.87
N SER A 218 -3.63 21.11 4.36
CA SER A 218 -2.23 21.46 4.13
C SER A 218 -2.11 22.52 3.03
N ARG A 219 -1.45 23.64 3.35
CA ARG A 219 -1.19 24.74 2.41
C ARG A 219 0.09 24.53 1.59
N PHE A 220 0.95 23.57 1.98
CA PHE A 220 2.27 23.39 1.39
C PHE A 220 2.44 21.98 0.80
N ARG A 221 2.79 21.91 -0.49
CA ARG A 221 3.16 20.66 -1.18
C ARG A 221 4.42 20.01 -0.59
N VAL A 222 5.29 20.81 0.02
CA VAL A 222 6.57 20.33 0.59
C VAL A 222 6.37 19.37 1.77
N SER A 223 5.25 19.51 2.50
CA SER A 223 4.82 18.64 3.61
C SER A 223 3.85 17.54 3.16
N ALA A 224 3.90 17.12 1.89
CA ALA A 224 3.08 16.01 1.42
C ALA A 224 3.42 14.73 2.18
N GLY A 225 2.43 14.18 2.88
CA GLY A 225 2.56 12.96 3.66
C GLY A 225 2.17 13.11 5.13
N LEU A 226 2.49 12.09 5.91
CA LEU A 226 2.32 12.02 7.36
C LEU A 226 3.67 11.74 8.00
N SER A 227 3.91 12.31 9.18
CA SER A 227 5.13 12.07 9.95
C SER A 227 4.82 11.25 11.19
N LEU A 228 5.67 10.26 11.47
CA LEU A 228 5.70 9.49 12.70
C LEU A 228 6.70 10.17 13.64
N VAL A 229 6.21 10.64 14.79
CA VAL A 229 7.05 11.26 15.82
C VAL A 229 7.92 10.20 16.44
N ASP A 230 9.22 10.47 16.62
CA ASP A 230 10.11 9.55 17.33
C ASP A 230 9.67 9.39 18.79
N PHE A 231 9.42 8.16 19.23
CA PHE A 231 8.98 7.86 20.59
C PHE A 231 10.08 8.13 21.63
N THR A 232 11.35 8.21 21.24
CA THR A 232 12.45 8.55 22.16
C THR A 232 12.58 10.05 22.42
N SER A 233 11.94 10.88 21.58
CA SER A 233 12.02 12.34 21.67
C SER A 233 11.22 12.94 22.82
N GLU A 234 10.32 12.17 23.44
CA GLU A 234 9.45 12.63 24.52
C GLU A 234 9.43 11.65 25.71
N PRO A 235 9.14 12.14 26.94
CA PRO A 235 9.04 11.28 28.12
C PRO A 235 7.90 10.24 28.07
N THR A 236 6.94 10.42 27.17
CA THR A 236 5.79 9.51 27.01
C THR A 236 5.61 9.13 25.56
N ALA A 237 5.14 7.91 25.29
CA ALA A 237 4.82 7.45 23.93
C ALA A 237 3.58 8.13 23.31
N ARG A 238 3.02 9.16 23.95
CA ARG A 238 1.76 9.78 23.56
C ARG A 238 1.84 10.38 22.15
N SER A 239 2.86 11.18 21.84
CA SER A 239 2.99 11.80 20.52
C SER A 239 3.27 10.78 19.40
N PHE A 240 4.05 9.73 19.69
CA PHE A 240 4.21 8.59 18.79
C PHE A 240 2.85 7.95 18.47
N ILE A 241 2.07 7.59 19.49
CA ILE A 241 0.75 6.95 19.31
C ILE A 241 -0.22 7.87 18.55
N HIS A 242 -0.25 9.18 18.86
CA HIS A 242 -1.10 10.14 18.15
C HIS A 242 -0.71 10.32 16.69
N SER A 243 0.58 10.26 16.36
CA SER A 243 1.06 10.38 14.98
C SER A 243 0.92 9.08 14.18
N LEU A 244 1.03 7.92 14.84
CA LEU A 244 0.85 6.61 14.22
C LEU A 244 -0.60 6.37 13.77
N ARG A 245 -1.60 6.80 14.55
CA ARG A 245 -3.00 6.51 14.23
C ARG A 245 -3.44 7.04 12.85
N PRO A 246 -3.21 8.32 12.50
CA PRO A 246 -3.50 8.83 11.16
C PRO A 246 -2.82 8.06 10.03
N ILE A 247 -1.59 7.56 10.26
CA ILE A 247 -0.87 6.73 9.28
C ILE A 247 -1.64 5.43 9.08
N CYS A 248 -1.98 4.70 10.15
CA CYS A 248 -2.73 3.45 10.05
C CYS A 248 -4.09 3.63 9.35
N GLU A 249 -4.84 4.69 9.69
CA GLU A 249 -6.15 4.97 9.09
C GLU A 249 -6.04 5.40 7.61
N THR A 250 -4.94 6.04 7.22
CA THR A 250 -4.68 6.40 5.81
C THR A 250 -4.27 5.17 5.00
N VAL A 251 -3.39 4.32 5.55
CA VAL A 251 -3.01 3.04 4.94
C VAL A 251 -4.24 2.15 4.75
N PHE A 252 -5.08 2.03 5.78
CA PHE A 252 -6.32 1.28 5.71
C PHE A 252 -7.28 1.83 4.65
N ASN A 253 -7.40 3.16 4.55
CA ASN A 253 -8.19 3.79 3.49
C ASN A 253 -7.70 3.35 2.09
N LEU A 254 -6.38 3.36 1.85
CA LEU A 254 -5.80 2.93 0.56
C LEU A 254 -6.07 1.45 0.26
N LEU A 255 -5.94 0.57 1.26
CA LEU A 255 -6.29 -0.84 1.11
C LEU A 255 -7.78 -1.00 0.75
N LEU A 256 -8.66 -0.25 1.41
CA LEU A 256 -10.10 -0.31 1.17
C LEU A 256 -10.50 0.23 -0.21
N VAL A 257 -9.94 1.36 -0.67
CA VAL A 257 -10.21 1.85 -2.04
C VAL A 257 -9.60 0.95 -3.12
N GLY A 258 -8.43 0.36 -2.88
CA GLY A 258 -7.83 -0.65 -3.77
C GLY A 258 -8.69 -1.91 -3.88
N TYR A 259 -9.24 -2.36 -2.75
CA TYR A 259 -10.19 -3.47 -2.70
C TYR A 259 -11.48 -3.16 -3.48
N ILE A 260 -12.08 -1.99 -3.28
CA ILE A 260 -13.27 -1.54 -4.02
C ILE A 260 -13.01 -1.46 -5.53
N ALA A 261 -11.86 -0.90 -5.93
CA ALA A 261 -11.48 -0.84 -7.35
C ALA A 261 -11.39 -2.23 -7.99
N SER A 262 -10.83 -3.19 -7.25
CA SER A 262 -10.75 -4.59 -7.69
C SER A 262 -12.13 -5.24 -7.79
N LEU A 263 -12.99 -5.05 -6.79
CA LEU A 263 -14.38 -5.56 -6.82
C LEU A 263 -15.15 -5.03 -8.04
N LYS A 264 -15.02 -3.73 -8.34
CA LYS A 264 -15.62 -3.11 -9.54
C LYS A 264 -15.15 -3.81 -10.81
N MET A 265 -13.84 -3.97 -10.95
CA MET A 265 -13.26 -4.63 -12.12
C MET A 265 -13.73 -6.09 -12.25
N PHE A 266 -13.68 -6.89 -11.18
CA PHE A 266 -14.10 -8.29 -11.23
C PHE A 266 -15.62 -8.47 -11.48
N ARG A 267 -16.44 -7.55 -10.95
CA ARG A 267 -17.87 -7.47 -11.27
C ARG A 267 -18.07 -7.23 -12.77
N ASP A 268 -17.41 -6.22 -13.32
CA ASP A 268 -17.58 -5.81 -14.72
C ASP A 268 -17.06 -6.90 -15.68
N ARG A 269 -15.96 -7.56 -15.33
CA ARG A 269 -15.43 -8.74 -16.03
C ARG A 269 -16.36 -9.95 -15.95
N SER A 270 -17.05 -10.14 -14.83
CA SER A 270 -18.04 -11.22 -14.70
C SER A 270 -19.28 -10.95 -15.56
N ALA A 271 -19.68 -9.68 -15.68
CA ALA A 271 -20.80 -9.24 -16.52
C ALA A 271 -20.52 -9.50 -18.00
N SER A 272 -19.33 -9.14 -18.48
CA SER A 272 -18.94 -9.40 -19.88
C SER A 272 -18.89 -10.89 -20.22
N ARG A 273 -18.62 -11.75 -19.23
CA ARG A 273 -18.61 -13.22 -19.34
C ARG A 273 -19.97 -13.88 -19.10
N ARG A 274 -21.05 -13.09 -18.90
CA ARG A 274 -22.41 -13.59 -18.60
C ARG A 274 -22.47 -14.53 -17.38
N LYS A 275 -21.57 -14.34 -16.40
CA LYS A 275 -21.59 -15.08 -15.12
C LYS A 275 -22.47 -14.37 -14.09
N SER A 276 -22.83 -15.08 -13.02
CA SER A 276 -23.59 -14.49 -11.91
C SER A 276 -22.87 -13.27 -11.33
N LEU A 277 -23.60 -12.17 -11.18
CA LEU A 277 -23.11 -10.91 -10.61
C LEU A 277 -23.41 -10.76 -9.12
N ASP A 278 -24.24 -11.63 -8.57
CA ASP A 278 -24.88 -11.41 -7.27
C ASP A 278 -23.85 -11.27 -6.13
N GLY A 279 -22.84 -12.16 -6.10
CA GLY A 279 -21.75 -12.10 -5.10
C GLY A 279 -20.88 -10.84 -5.23
N TRP A 280 -20.39 -10.55 -6.45
CA TRP A 280 -19.54 -9.38 -6.70
C TRP A 280 -20.26 -8.06 -6.45
N GLY A 281 -21.53 -7.95 -6.86
CA GLY A 281 -22.36 -6.76 -6.67
C GLY A 281 -22.66 -6.50 -5.19
N LYS A 282 -23.00 -7.56 -4.43
CA LYS A 282 -23.22 -7.46 -2.98
C LYS A 282 -21.93 -7.09 -2.24
N ALA A 283 -20.82 -7.75 -2.56
CA ALA A 283 -19.51 -7.44 -1.98
C ALA A 283 -19.17 -5.97 -2.22
N LEU A 284 -19.26 -5.51 -3.47
CA LEU A 284 -18.98 -4.12 -3.81
C LEU A 284 -19.85 -3.13 -3.02
N LYS A 285 -21.16 -3.38 -2.93
CA LYS A 285 -22.06 -2.54 -2.16
C LYS A 285 -21.64 -2.44 -0.69
N PHE A 286 -21.34 -3.57 -0.05
CA PHE A 286 -20.89 -3.60 1.34
C PHE A 286 -19.54 -2.92 1.53
N ALA A 287 -18.59 -3.08 0.59
CA ALA A 287 -17.30 -2.41 0.65
C ALA A 287 -17.43 -0.88 0.54
N GLU A 288 -18.26 -0.38 -0.38
CA GLU A 288 -18.54 1.05 -0.53
C GLU A 288 -19.23 1.63 0.71
N GLU A 289 -20.20 0.91 1.27
CA GLU A 289 -20.87 1.29 2.52
C GLU A 289 -19.92 1.26 3.73
N ALA A 290 -18.98 0.31 3.78
CA ALA A 290 -17.94 0.27 4.80
C ALA A 290 -16.98 1.47 4.68
N LEU A 291 -16.62 1.87 3.46
CA LEU A 291 -15.80 3.06 3.23
C LEU A 291 -16.53 4.32 3.70
N GLU A 292 -17.79 4.51 3.29
CA GLU A 292 -18.62 5.65 3.69
C GLU A 292 -18.68 5.77 5.22
N LYS A 293 -19.07 4.70 5.92
CA LYS A 293 -19.15 4.69 7.39
C LYS A 293 -17.80 4.95 8.07
N SER A 294 -16.70 4.48 7.49
CA SER A 294 -15.35 4.73 8.03
C SER A 294 -14.94 6.20 7.91
N LEU A 295 -15.40 6.89 6.85
CA LEU A 295 -15.17 8.31 6.64
C LEU A 295 -16.11 9.16 7.50
N ASP A 296 -17.37 8.75 7.66
CA ASP A 296 -18.31 9.41 8.58
C ASP A 296 -17.83 9.33 10.03
N ALA A 297 -17.29 8.18 10.43
CA ALA A 297 -16.66 8.03 11.73
C ALA A 297 -15.49 9.01 11.95
N GLU A 298 -14.74 9.34 10.91
CA GLU A 298 -13.67 10.35 10.99
C GLU A 298 -14.25 11.76 11.13
N ALA A 299 -15.34 12.07 10.42
CA ALA A 299 -16.05 13.34 10.56
C ALA A 299 -16.60 13.51 12.00
N LEU A 300 -17.32 12.51 12.51
CA LEU A 300 -17.82 12.47 13.88
C LEU A 300 -16.68 12.66 14.91
N ARG A 301 -15.52 12.03 14.67
CA ARG A 301 -14.38 12.17 15.58
C ARG A 301 -13.84 13.60 15.62
N ARG A 302 -13.83 14.31 14.48
CA ARG A 302 -13.40 15.72 14.38
C ARG A 302 -14.37 16.66 15.10
N ASP A 303 -15.64 16.30 15.14
CA ASP A 303 -16.69 17.02 15.88
C ASP A 303 -16.77 16.61 17.36
N ASP A 304 -15.76 15.88 17.85
CA ASP A 304 -15.63 15.36 19.22
C ASP A 304 -16.74 14.40 19.68
N LEU A 305 -17.50 13.84 18.75
CA LEU A 305 -18.52 12.81 18.98
C LEU A 305 -17.88 11.42 19.05
N THR A 306 -17.06 11.20 20.09
CA THR A 306 -16.22 9.99 20.22
C THR A 306 -16.99 8.68 20.25
N VAL A 307 -18.08 8.60 21.01
CA VAL A 307 -18.89 7.37 21.14
C VAL A 307 -19.54 7.00 19.80
N ASP A 308 -20.09 7.99 19.10
CA ASP A 308 -20.73 7.78 17.79
C ASP A 308 -19.70 7.41 16.73
N ALA A 309 -18.52 8.06 16.75
CA ALA A 309 -17.40 7.72 15.87
C ALA A 309 -16.96 6.26 16.06
N ASP A 310 -16.84 5.78 17.30
CA ASP A 310 -16.45 4.40 17.58
C ASP A 310 -17.55 3.41 17.14
N ALA A 311 -18.82 3.71 17.40
CA ALA A 311 -19.95 2.88 16.93
C ALA A 311 -20.04 2.81 15.39
N ALA A 312 -19.82 3.92 14.70
CA ALA A 312 -19.76 3.99 13.24
C ALA A 312 -18.58 3.16 12.69
N THR A 313 -17.43 3.22 13.35
CA THR A 313 -16.24 2.44 13.01
C THR A 313 -16.49 0.93 13.13
N GLU A 314 -17.11 0.48 14.22
CA GLU A 314 -17.49 -0.93 14.41
C GLU A 314 -18.49 -1.40 13.34
N THR A 315 -19.45 -0.54 13.00
CA THR A 315 -20.42 -0.83 11.93
C THR A 315 -19.73 -0.92 10.58
N ALA A 316 -18.76 -0.05 10.30
CA ALA A 316 -17.97 -0.11 9.08
C ALA A 316 -17.23 -1.45 8.94
N PHE A 317 -16.59 -1.93 10.02
CA PHE A 317 -15.85 -3.20 10.01
C PHE A 317 -16.77 -4.42 9.92
N LYS A 318 -17.93 -4.42 10.57
CA LYS A 318 -18.96 -5.44 10.35
C LYS A 318 -19.43 -5.45 8.90
N THR A 319 -19.60 -4.28 8.29
CA THR A 319 -19.99 -4.15 6.88
C THR A 319 -18.89 -4.66 5.95
N LEU A 320 -17.62 -4.33 6.22
CA LEU A 320 -16.48 -4.86 5.47
C LEU A 320 -16.42 -6.38 5.55
N LYS A 321 -16.67 -6.95 6.74
CA LYS A 321 -16.72 -8.40 6.93
C LYS A 321 -17.78 -9.04 6.03
N LEU A 322 -18.99 -8.48 5.99
CA LEU A 322 -20.04 -8.91 5.05
C LEU A 322 -19.58 -8.86 3.60
N SER A 323 -18.84 -7.81 3.19
CA SER A 323 -18.24 -7.75 1.86
C SER A 323 -17.33 -8.94 1.60
N THR A 324 -16.39 -9.21 2.51
CA THR A 324 -15.41 -10.29 2.34
C THR A 324 -16.04 -11.68 2.33
N ASP A 325 -17.13 -11.87 3.06
CA ASP A 325 -17.81 -13.17 3.19
C ASP A 325 -18.65 -13.53 1.95
N VAL A 326 -19.10 -12.53 1.19
CA VAL A 326 -19.91 -12.74 -0.03
C VAL A 326 -19.10 -12.68 -1.33
N VAL A 327 -17.78 -12.44 -1.26
CA VAL A 327 -16.93 -12.48 -2.45
C VAL A 327 -16.89 -13.91 -3.00
N PRO A 328 -17.16 -14.13 -4.30
CA PRO A 328 -17.07 -15.46 -4.91
C PRO A 328 -15.60 -15.80 -5.22
N ILE A 329 -14.84 -16.11 -4.17
CA ILE A 329 -13.44 -16.53 -4.26
C ILE A 329 -13.38 -18.05 -4.48
N ALA A 330 -12.48 -18.52 -5.36
CA ALA A 330 -12.25 -19.96 -5.53
C ALA A 330 -11.68 -20.58 -4.24
N GLU A 331 -12.05 -21.82 -3.92
CA GLU A 331 -11.60 -22.51 -2.69
C GLU A 331 -10.07 -22.56 -2.58
N ASP A 332 -9.36 -22.66 -3.70
CA ASP A 332 -7.89 -22.66 -3.81
C ASP A 332 -7.24 -21.35 -3.30
N TYR A 333 -8.04 -20.28 -3.17
CA TYR A 333 -7.61 -19.00 -2.61
C TYR A 333 -7.91 -18.88 -1.10
N ILE A 334 -8.50 -19.90 -0.48
CA ILE A 334 -8.83 -19.92 0.95
C ILE A 334 -7.86 -20.89 1.64
N ASN A 335 -6.82 -20.34 2.26
CA ASN A 335 -6.04 -21.13 3.23
C ASN A 335 -6.79 -21.10 4.56
N PRO A 336 -7.17 -22.25 5.14
CA PRO A 336 -7.79 -22.26 6.45
C PRO A 336 -6.81 -21.64 7.47
N PRO A 337 -7.26 -20.71 8.32
CA PRO A 337 -6.43 -20.18 9.41
C PRO A 337 -5.90 -21.32 10.28
N LEU A 338 -4.61 -21.25 10.64
CA LEU A 338 -3.98 -22.24 11.52
C LEU A 338 -4.77 -22.42 12.83
N MET A 339 -5.32 -21.32 13.36
CA MET A 339 -6.10 -21.31 14.59
C MET A 339 -7.42 -22.11 14.51
N ASN A 340 -7.91 -22.44 13.30
CA ASN A 340 -9.09 -23.31 13.19
C ASN A 340 -8.80 -24.74 13.67
N GLY A 341 -7.53 -25.15 13.70
CA GLY A 341 -7.08 -26.41 14.27
C GLY A 341 -6.55 -26.29 15.70
N TRP A 342 -6.67 -25.13 16.35
CA TRP A 342 -6.20 -24.96 17.72
C TRP A 342 -7.17 -25.59 18.72
N SER A 343 -6.65 -26.43 19.61
CA SER A 343 -7.38 -27.02 20.73
C SER A 343 -6.47 -27.02 21.95
N ASP A 344 -6.85 -26.29 23.00
CA ASP A 344 -6.08 -26.23 24.25
C ASP A 344 -5.87 -27.63 24.84
N ASP A 345 -6.90 -28.49 24.75
CA ASP A 345 -6.86 -29.87 25.23
C ASP A 345 -5.91 -30.76 24.42
N GLU A 346 -5.75 -30.52 23.11
CA GLU A 346 -4.81 -31.28 22.28
C GLU A 346 -3.38 -30.78 22.44
N VAL A 347 -3.20 -29.46 22.55
CA VAL A 347 -1.88 -28.85 22.80
C VAL A 347 -1.34 -29.25 24.18
N ALA A 348 -2.19 -29.32 25.21
CA ALA A 348 -1.79 -29.70 26.57
C ALA A 348 -1.37 -31.17 26.72
N LYS A 349 -1.61 -32.02 25.72
CA LYS A 349 -1.24 -33.45 25.73
C LYS A 349 0.17 -33.72 25.20
N VAL A 350 0.82 -32.73 24.58
CA VAL A 350 2.19 -32.80 24.04
C VAL A 350 3.17 -32.20 25.04
#